data_AF-A0A9R1XR98-F1
#
_entry.id   AF-A0A9R1XR98-F1
#
_cell.length_a   1.000
_cell.length_b   1.000
_cell.length_c   1.000
_cell.angle_alpha   90.00
_cell.angle_beta   90.00
_cell.angle_gamma   90.00
#
_symmetry.space_group_name_H-M   'P 1'
#
loop_
_entity.id
_entity.type
_entity.pdbx_description
1 polymer ?
#
loop_
_entity_poly.entity_id
_entity_poly.type
_entity_poly.pdbx_seq_one_letter_code
_entity_poly.pdbx_strand_id
1 'polypeptide(L)'
;MLKTRDYNKSTPQEAWLDTQLLSYNDENESETSMLLGPEFLSLKLYQLCTNEDRELGKILIRPGSLFLKDLATAKHFTEGRFGSVKRAFIICDEDIAIKEEFQRWMIENNPVVEVKELNGVDHMPMLCDPKQLSVCLLDIAHEYA
;
A
#
# COMPACT_ATOMS: atom_id res chain seq x y z
N MET A 1 2.99 7.77 -12.84
CA MET A 1 3.74 8.37 -11.71
C MET A 1 3.34 9.82 -11.41
N LEU A 2 3.29 10.73 -12.40
CA LEU A 2 2.91 12.14 -12.14
C LEU A 2 1.55 12.29 -11.46
N LYS A 3 0.52 11.57 -11.94
CA LYS A 3 -0.83 11.64 -11.39
C LYS A 3 -0.95 11.14 -9.95
N THR A 4 -0.24 10.09 -9.57
CA THR A 4 -0.28 9.49 -8.21
C THR A 4 0.29 10.45 -7.16
N ARG A 5 1.24 11.27 -7.58
CA ARG A 5 1.87 12.30 -6.74
C ARG A 5 0.87 13.37 -6.32
N ASP A 6 -0.08 13.73 -7.18
CA ASP A 6 -1.06 14.77 -6.88
C ASP A 6 -2.19 14.27 -5.97
N TYR A 7 -2.53 12.97 -6.00
CA TYR A 7 -3.41 12.37 -5.00
C TYR A 7 -2.74 12.30 -3.63
N ASN A 8 -1.51 11.79 -3.54
CA ASN A 8 -0.80 11.61 -2.26
C ASN A 8 -0.46 12.94 -1.54
N LYS A 9 -0.23 14.02 -2.30
CA LYS A 9 0.00 15.38 -1.77
C LYS A 9 -1.18 15.96 -0.97
N SER A 10 -2.33 15.30 -0.98
CA SER A 10 -3.55 15.75 -0.30
C SER A 10 -3.86 15.01 1.00
N THR A 11 -3.03 14.04 1.41
CA THR A 11 -3.28 13.31 2.67
C THR A 11 -3.03 14.24 3.86
N PRO A 12 -4.06 14.63 4.63
CA PRO A 12 -3.90 15.56 5.75
C PRO A 12 -2.96 14.97 6.81
N GLN A 13 -2.26 15.81 7.56
CA GLN A 13 -1.36 15.35 8.61
C GLN A 13 -2.11 14.48 9.65
N GLU A 14 -3.37 14.80 9.90
CA GLU A 14 -4.26 14.08 10.82
C GLU A 14 -4.52 12.64 10.37
N ALA A 15 -4.45 12.35 9.08
CA ALA A 15 -4.63 10.98 8.57
C ALA A 15 -3.48 10.05 8.96
N TRP A 16 -2.31 10.60 9.31
CA TRP A 16 -1.13 9.85 9.72
C TRP A 16 -1.09 9.53 11.22
N LEU A 17 -2.03 10.07 12.02
CA LEU A 17 -2.17 9.80 13.46
C LEU A 17 -0.83 9.96 14.22
N ASP A 18 -0.38 8.92 14.91
CA ASP A 18 0.84 8.88 15.72
C ASP A 18 2.09 8.42 14.95
N THR A 19 2.01 8.39 13.61
CA THR A 19 3.17 8.08 12.74
C THR A 19 4.26 9.14 12.93
N GLN A 20 5.48 8.68 13.17
CA GLN A 20 6.65 9.54 13.31
C GLN A 20 7.35 9.70 11.96
N LEU A 21 7.51 10.96 11.54
CA LEU A 21 8.25 11.34 10.33
C LEU A 21 9.55 12.03 10.74
N LEU A 22 10.69 11.44 10.37
CA LEU A 22 12.01 11.96 10.73
C LEU A 22 12.88 12.06 9.49
N SER A 23 13.52 13.21 9.30
CA SER A 23 14.54 13.37 8.25
C SER A 23 15.77 12.53 8.57
N TYR A 24 16.33 11.88 7.56
CA TYR A 24 17.63 11.20 7.65
C TYR A 24 18.55 11.63 6.49
N ASN A 25 19.86 11.51 6.72
CA ASN A 25 20.97 12.09 5.94
C ASN A 25 21.18 13.60 6.17
N ASP A 26 22.45 14.01 6.20
CA ASP A 26 22.88 15.41 6.22
C ASP A 26 23.31 15.88 4.83
N GLU A 27 23.19 17.19 4.60
CA GLU A 27 23.45 17.95 3.36
C GLU A 27 22.25 18.08 2.39
N ASN A 28 21.48 19.15 2.54
CA ASN A 28 20.53 19.76 1.58
C ASN A 28 19.42 18.90 0.93
N GLU A 29 19.45 17.57 1.03
CA GLU A 29 18.53 16.63 0.37
C GLU A 29 18.07 15.48 1.30
N SER A 30 17.75 15.77 2.56
CA SER A 30 17.35 14.73 3.53
C SER A 30 16.09 13.95 3.11
N GLU A 31 16.17 12.64 3.03
CA GLU A 31 14.99 11.79 2.82
C GLU A 31 14.16 11.70 4.10
N THR A 32 12.89 11.29 3.99
CA THR A 32 12.00 11.18 5.15
C THR A 32 11.79 9.72 5.53
N SER A 33 12.26 9.35 6.72
CA SER A 33 11.92 8.08 7.35
C SER A 33 10.55 8.18 8.02
N MET A 34 9.84 7.06 8.05
CA MET A 34 8.49 6.91 8.56
C MET A 34 8.43 5.70 9.46
N LEU A 35 8.05 5.90 10.72
CA LEU A 35 7.72 4.85 11.66
C LEU A 35 6.23 4.93 11.98
N LEU A 36 5.47 3.95 11.50
CA LEU A 36 4.04 3.85 11.76
C LEU A 36 3.79 3.62 13.26
N GLY A 37 2.95 4.48 13.85
CA GLY A 37 2.65 4.41 15.27
C GLY A 37 1.58 3.35 15.60
N PRO A 38 1.47 2.92 16.87
CA PRO A 38 0.46 1.96 17.31
C PRO A 38 -0.99 2.33 16.99
N GLU A 39 -1.38 3.61 17.05
CA GLU A 39 -2.74 4.06 16.71
C GLU A 39 -2.97 3.94 15.20
N PHE A 40 -2.02 4.38 14.38
CA PHE A 40 -2.09 4.21 12.93
C PHE A 40 -2.22 2.75 12.54
N LEU A 41 -1.37 1.87 13.08
CA LEU A 41 -1.46 0.43 12.84
C LEU A 41 -2.86 -0.10 13.20
N SER A 42 -3.35 0.21 14.40
CA SER A 42 -4.61 -0.34 14.90
C SER A 42 -5.85 0.16 14.15
N LEU A 43 -5.87 1.43 13.75
CA LEU A 43 -7.06 2.09 13.20
C LEU A 43 -7.08 2.16 11.67
N LYS A 44 -5.93 1.97 11.01
CA LYS A 44 -5.79 2.14 9.56
C LYS A 44 -5.37 0.88 8.82
N LEU A 45 -4.60 0.01 9.47
CA LEU A 45 -4.05 -1.19 8.81
C LEU A 45 -4.68 -2.49 9.35
N TYR A 46 -4.87 -2.60 10.67
CA TYR A 46 -5.28 -3.84 11.36
C TYR A 46 -6.69 -3.74 11.96
N GLN A 47 -7.56 -2.88 11.43
CA GLN A 47 -8.87 -2.60 12.04
C GLN A 47 -9.82 -3.81 12.00
N LEU A 48 -9.66 -4.73 11.05
CA LEU A 48 -10.44 -5.98 10.94
C LEU A 48 -9.62 -7.23 11.32
N CYS A 49 -8.31 -7.09 11.55
CA CYS A 49 -7.45 -8.16 12.05
C CYS A 49 -7.74 -8.57 13.51
N THR A 50 -7.22 -9.73 13.90
CA THR A 50 -7.25 -10.20 15.30
C THR A 50 -6.40 -9.30 16.21
N ASN A 51 -6.63 -9.38 17.52
CA ASN A 51 -5.80 -8.67 18.49
C ASN A 51 -4.35 -9.18 18.47
N GLU A 52 -4.17 -10.49 18.31
CA GLU A 52 -2.87 -11.14 18.26
C GLU A 52 -2.04 -10.62 17.08
N ASP A 53 -2.63 -10.53 15.89
CA ASP A 53 -1.97 -10.00 14.69
C ASP A 53 -1.65 -8.51 14.84
N ARG A 54 -2.57 -7.74 15.42
CA ARG A 54 -2.38 -6.31 15.68
C ARG A 54 -1.23 -6.07 16.66
N GLU A 55 -1.16 -6.82 17.76
CA GLU A 55 -0.05 -6.70 18.72
C GLU A 55 1.27 -7.19 18.14
N LEU A 56 1.25 -8.26 17.34
CA LEU A 56 2.43 -8.73 16.62
C LEU A 56 2.95 -7.65 15.66
N GLY A 57 2.04 -6.98 14.92
CA GLY A 57 2.37 -5.87 14.04
C GLY A 57 3.06 -4.71 14.77
N LYS A 58 2.58 -4.34 15.97
CA LYS A 58 3.18 -3.30 16.81
C LYS A 58 4.59 -3.65 17.30
N ILE A 59 4.85 -4.93 17.59
CA ILE A 59 6.16 -5.38 18.08
C ILE A 59 7.19 -5.47 16.96
N LEU A 60 6.74 -5.80 15.73
CA LEU A 60 7.64 -6.04 14.60
C LEU A 60 7.84 -4.83 13.69
N ILE A 61 7.03 -3.78 13.80
CA ILE A 61 7.15 -2.59 12.95
C ILE A 61 8.52 -1.93 13.11
N ARG A 62 9.06 -1.45 12.00
CA ARG A 62 10.36 -0.75 11.93
C ARG A 62 10.25 0.47 11.03
N PRO A 63 11.14 1.47 11.19
CA PRO A 63 11.17 2.62 10.30
C PRO A 63 11.39 2.19 8.85
N GLY A 64 10.59 2.75 7.94
CA GLY A 64 10.73 2.66 6.49
C GLY A 64 10.86 4.05 5.85
N SER A 65 10.84 4.11 4.52
CA SER A 65 10.82 5.37 3.75
C SER A 65 10.00 5.17 2.48
N LEU A 66 9.34 6.24 2.02
CA LEU A 66 8.67 6.27 0.72
C LEU A 66 9.62 6.68 -0.42
N PHE A 67 10.87 7.04 -0.10
CA PHE A 67 11.92 7.42 -1.08
C PHE A 67 11.45 8.48 -2.08
N LEU A 68 10.71 9.49 -1.60
CA LEU A 68 9.99 10.42 -2.48
C LEU A 68 10.93 11.34 -3.26
N LYS A 69 12.13 11.64 -2.74
CA LYS A 69 13.13 12.45 -3.46
C LYS A 69 13.88 11.58 -4.47
N ASP A 70 14.32 10.39 -4.06
CA ASP A 70 14.99 9.43 -4.95
C ASP A 70 14.09 9.06 -6.14
N LEU A 71 12.81 8.74 -5.89
CA LEU A 71 11.84 8.44 -6.94
C LEU A 71 11.45 9.66 -7.79
N ALA A 72 11.75 10.89 -7.34
CA ALA A 72 11.53 12.10 -8.12
C ALA A 72 12.43 12.19 -9.35
N THR A 73 13.66 11.68 -9.21
CA THR A 73 14.73 11.78 -10.22
C THR A 73 15.05 10.43 -10.85
N ALA A 74 14.55 9.33 -10.26
CA ALA A 74 14.67 7.99 -10.82
C ALA A 74 14.06 7.88 -12.22
N LYS A 75 14.69 7.05 -13.06
CA LYS A 75 14.16 6.72 -14.39
C LYS A 75 12.82 6.01 -14.26
N HIS A 76 11.85 6.43 -15.06
CA HIS A 76 10.55 5.77 -15.10
C HIS A 76 10.63 4.34 -15.64
N PHE A 77 9.67 3.52 -15.22
CA PHE A 77 9.42 2.20 -15.79
C PHE A 77 9.04 2.33 -17.28
N THR A 78 9.38 1.31 -18.08
CA THR A 78 9.20 1.33 -19.54
C THR A 78 8.25 0.24 -20.02
N GLU A 79 7.54 0.51 -21.12
CA GLU A 79 6.61 -0.45 -21.74
C GLU A 79 7.29 -1.74 -22.18
N GLY A 80 8.50 -1.66 -22.76
CA GLY A 80 9.25 -2.83 -23.22
C GLY A 80 9.80 -3.72 -22.09
N ARG A 81 9.69 -3.32 -20.82
CA ARG A 81 10.15 -4.09 -19.65
C ARG A 81 9.07 -4.25 -18.60
N PHE A 82 8.75 -3.21 -17.84
CA PHE A 82 7.73 -3.28 -16.81
C PHE A 82 6.33 -3.46 -17.43
N GLY A 83 6.06 -2.75 -18.53
CA GLY A 83 4.76 -2.83 -19.21
C GLY A 83 4.49 -4.16 -19.89
N SER A 84 5.51 -4.96 -20.19
CA SER A 84 5.35 -6.27 -20.81
C SER A 84 4.94 -7.38 -19.82
N VAL A 85 5.03 -7.12 -18.52
CA VAL A 85 4.60 -8.07 -17.48
C VAL A 85 3.09 -7.92 -17.27
N LYS A 86 2.35 -9.03 -17.33
CA LYS A 86 0.93 -9.07 -16.95
C LYS A 86 0.79 -8.69 -15.48
N ARG A 87 -0.07 -7.72 -15.19
CA ARG A 87 -0.36 -7.25 -13.82
C ARG A 87 -1.80 -7.58 -13.48
N ALA A 88 -2.03 -8.06 -12.26
CA ALA A 88 -3.35 -8.14 -11.65
C ALA A 88 -3.38 -7.20 -10.44
N PHE A 89 -4.56 -6.72 -10.07
CA PHE A 89 -4.78 -5.92 -8.87
C PHE A 89 -5.84 -6.58 -8.00
N ILE A 90 -5.62 -6.68 -6.69
CA ILE A 90 -6.59 -7.20 -5.74
C ILE A 90 -7.01 -6.03 -4.84
N ILE A 91 -8.28 -5.65 -4.93
CA ILE A 91 -8.88 -4.58 -4.12
C ILE A 91 -9.24 -5.13 -2.75
N CYS A 92 -8.94 -4.37 -1.69
CA CYS A 92 -9.46 -4.60 -0.34
C CYS A 92 -10.48 -3.48 -0.05
N ASP A 93 -11.76 -3.82 0.05
CA ASP A 93 -12.89 -2.87 0.09
C ASP A 93 -12.97 -2.06 1.40
N GLU A 94 -12.54 -2.64 2.52
CA GLU A 94 -12.53 -2.00 3.84
C GLU A 94 -11.15 -1.43 4.22
N ASP A 95 -10.24 -1.26 3.26
CA ASP A 95 -8.94 -0.62 3.49
C ASP A 95 -9.11 0.88 3.81
N ILE A 96 -8.64 1.31 4.99
CA ILE A 96 -8.73 2.71 5.45
C ILE A 96 -7.45 3.49 5.12
N ALA A 97 -6.32 2.81 4.92
CA ALA A 97 -5.03 3.43 4.63
C ALA A 97 -4.87 3.72 3.14
N ILE A 98 -5.18 2.75 2.28
CA ILE A 98 -5.24 2.90 0.83
C ILE A 98 -6.69 2.66 0.42
N LYS A 99 -7.52 3.69 0.57
CA LYS A 99 -8.97 3.57 0.37
C LYS A 99 -9.33 2.96 -0.98
N GLU A 100 -10.44 2.23 -1.01
CA GLU A 100 -10.98 1.58 -2.21
C GLU A 100 -11.07 2.56 -3.40
N GLU A 101 -11.52 3.80 -3.19
CA GLU A 101 -11.62 4.77 -4.27
C GLU A 101 -10.25 5.13 -4.86
N PHE A 102 -9.21 5.14 -4.03
CA PHE A 102 -7.85 5.33 -4.51
C PHE A 102 -7.32 4.10 -5.24
N GLN A 103 -7.63 2.90 -4.76
CA GLN A 103 -7.28 1.66 -5.44
C GLN A 103 -7.90 1.61 -6.84
N ARG A 104 -9.19 1.93 -6.97
CA ARG A 104 -9.89 2.02 -8.26
C ARG A 104 -9.29 3.12 -9.14
N TRP A 105 -9.00 4.29 -8.58
CA TRP A 105 -8.33 5.37 -9.31
C TRP A 105 -6.95 4.94 -9.84
N MET A 106 -6.17 4.15 -9.07
CA MET A 106 -4.89 3.60 -9.54
C MET A 106 -5.08 2.66 -10.73
N ILE A 107 -6.11 1.81 -10.71
CA ILE A 107 -6.47 0.88 -11.79
C ILE A 107 -6.88 1.66 -13.04
N GLU A 108 -7.74 2.67 -12.91
CA GLU A 108 -8.18 3.50 -14.04
C GLU A 108 -7.01 4.23 -14.72
N ASN A 109 -6.03 4.69 -13.93
CA ASN A 109 -4.88 5.43 -14.45
C ASN A 109 -3.71 4.54 -14.88
N ASN A 110 -3.68 3.28 -14.46
CA ASN A 110 -2.69 2.29 -14.84
C ASN A 110 -3.35 0.90 -14.98
N PRO A 111 -4.06 0.66 -16.10
CA PRO A 111 -4.84 -0.56 -16.29
C PRO A 111 -4.03 -1.84 -16.09
N VAL A 112 -4.73 -2.85 -15.59
CA VAL A 112 -4.22 -4.21 -15.30
C VAL A 112 -5.06 -5.23 -16.07
N VAL A 113 -4.56 -6.45 -16.25
CA VAL A 113 -5.27 -7.48 -17.04
C VAL A 113 -6.40 -8.14 -16.26
N GLU A 114 -6.34 -8.12 -14.93
CA GLU A 114 -7.32 -8.72 -14.03
C GLU A 114 -7.46 -7.84 -12.78
N VAL A 115 -8.70 -7.67 -12.33
CA VAL A 115 -9.02 -7.04 -11.05
C VAL A 115 -9.87 -8.02 -10.24
N LYS A 116 -9.40 -8.38 -9.05
CA LYS A 116 -10.19 -9.10 -8.04
C LYS A 116 -10.54 -8.16 -6.91
N GLU A 117 -11.57 -8.47 -6.15
CA GLU A 117 -12.00 -7.69 -5.01
C GLU A 117 -12.26 -8.62 -3.84
N LEU A 118 -11.67 -8.26 -2.69
CA LEU A 118 -11.88 -8.92 -1.42
C LEU A 118 -12.91 -8.14 -0.63
N ASN A 119 -13.93 -8.83 -0.12
CA ASN A 119 -15.05 -8.23 0.58
C ASN A 119 -14.88 -8.35 2.10
N GLY A 120 -15.09 -7.25 2.82
CA GLY A 120 -14.90 -7.16 4.26
C GLY A 120 -13.43 -7.27 4.69
N VAL A 121 -12.50 -6.76 3.88
CA VAL A 121 -11.06 -6.98 4.05
C VAL A 121 -10.31 -5.67 4.23
N ASP A 122 -9.52 -5.57 5.31
CA ASP A 122 -8.69 -4.41 5.61
C ASP A 122 -7.39 -4.38 4.79
N HIS A 123 -6.47 -3.47 5.15
CA HIS A 123 -5.17 -3.34 4.48
C HIS A 123 -4.28 -4.60 4.58
N MET A 124 -4.60 -5.52 5.49
CA MET A 124 -3.82 -6.72 5.78
C MET A 124 -4.59 -7.98 5.37
N PRO A 125 -4.91 -8.17 4.07
CA PRO A 125 -5.72 -9.29 3.58
C PRO A 125 -5.12 -10.66 3.90
N MET A 126 -3.80 -10.72 4.02
CA MET A 126 -3.08 -11.95 4.39
C MET A 126 -3.24 -12.35 5.87
N LEU A 127 -3.82 -11.47 6.69
CA LEU A 127 -4.05 -11.70 8.12
C LEU A 127 -5.55 -11.77 8.43
N CYS A 128 -6.34 -10.79 7.98
CA CYS A 128 -7.78 -10.76 8.29
C CYS A 128 -8.62 -11.78 7.51
N ASP A 129 -8.30 -12.05 6.23
CA ASP A 129 -8.94 -13.12 5.44
C ASP A 129 -7.95 -13.81 4.47
N PRO A 130 -6.97 -14.57 5.00
CA PRO A 130 -6.00 -15.28 4.17
C PRO A 130 -6.63 -16.32 3.25
N LYS A 131 -7.84 -16.82 3.55
CA LYS A 131 -8.52 -17.82 2.72
C LYS A 131 -9.03 -17.18 1.43
N GLN A 132 -9.73 -16.05 1.56
CA GLN A 132 -10.25 -15.33 0.39
C GLN A 132 -9.11 -14.83 -0.50
N LEU A 133 -8.05 -14.28 0.10
CA LEU A 133 -6.83 -13.92 -0.62
C LEU A 133 -6.22 -15.13 -1.34
N SER A 134 -6.10 -16.28 -0.66
CA SER A 134 -5.55 -17.50 -1.27
C SER A 134 -6.37 -17.99 -2.47
N VAL A 135 -7.70 -17.92 -2.41
CA VAL A 135 -8.56 -18.29 -3.54
C VAL A 135 -8.32 -17.33 -4.71
N CYS A 136 -8.30 -16.02 -4.48
CA CYS A 136 -8.02 -15.05 -5.53
C CYS A 136 -6.64 -15.24 -6.18
N LEU A 137 -5.61 -15.53 -5.38
CA LEU A 137 -4.26 -15.78 -5.89
C LEU A 137 -4.20 -17.07 -6.72
N LEU A 138 -4.89 -18.13 -6.29
CA LEU A 138 -4.97 -19.38 -7.06
C LEU A 138 -5.74 -19.18 -8.37
N ASP A 139 -6.83 -18.41 -8.36
CA ASP A 139 -7.58 -18.11 -9.57
C ASP A 139 -6.74 -17.33 -10.59
N ILE A 140 -6.00 -16.30 -10.14
CA ILE A 140 -5.08 -15.55 -11.00
C ILE A 140 -3.97 -16.47 -11.53
N ALA A 141 -3.41 -17.34 -10.67
CA ALA A 141 -2.37 -18.27 -11.07
C ALA A 141 -2.89 -19.28 -12.11
N HIS A 142 -4.10 -19.82 -11.95
CA HIS A 142 -4.68 -20.75 -12.90
C HIS A 142 -5.03 -20.09 -14.25
N GLU A 143 -5.53 -18.85 -14.24
CA GLU A 143 -5.89 -18.13 -15.48
C GLU A 143 -4.65 -17.76 -16.31
N TYR A 144 -3.51 -17.51 -15.66
CA TYR A 144 -2.30 -17.00 -16.31
C TYR A 144 -1.07 -17.92 -16.20
N ALA A 145 -1.25 -19.19 -15.83
CA ALA A 145 -0.23 -20.23 -15.83
C ALA A 145 0.37 -20.52 -17.21
#